data_AF-A0A498LED7-F1
#
_entry.id   AF-A0A498LED7-F1
#
_cell.length_a   1.000
_cell.length_b   1.000
_cell.length_c   1.000
_cell.angle_alpha   90.00
_cell.angle_beta   90.00
_cell.angle_gamma   90.00
#
_symmetry.space_group_name_H-M   'P 1'
#
loop_
_entity.id
_entity.type
_entity.pdbx_description
1 polymer ?
#
loop_
_entity_poly.entity_id
_entity_poly.type
_entity_poly.pdbx_seq_one_letter_code
_entity_poly.pdbx_strand_id
1 'polypeptide(L)'
;MRPKKAVTKTASKGGKKRKRSRKESYAIYVYKVLKQVHPDTGISSKAMGIMNSFVNDIFERIAGESSRLAHYNKLHHHIERDPDRRASAAAR
;
A
#
# COMPACT_ATOMS: atom_id res chain seq x y z
N MET A 1 -4.72 -55.39 44.93
CA MET A 1 -4.65 -55.09 43.48
C MET A 1 -5.01 -53.63 43.25
N ARG A 2 -4.17 -52.85 42.58
CA ARG A 2 -4.47 -51.46 42.13
C ARG A 2 -4.33 -51.42 40.60
N PRO A 3 -5.31 -50.91 39.84
CA PRO A 3 -5.16 -50.81 38.38
C PRO A 3 -4.28 -49.60 38.03
N LYS A 4 -3.27 -49.82 37.18
CA LYS A 4 -2.45 -48.74 36.59
C LYS A 4 -3.28 -48.04 35.50
N LYS A 5 -3.59 -46.76 35.68
CA LYS A 5 -4.17 -45.92 34.62
C LYS A 5 -3.10 -45.68 33.54
N ALA A 6 -3.36 -46.18 32.34
CA ALA A 6 -2.56 -45.88 31.15
C ALA A 6 -2.79 -44.41 30.73
N VAL A 7 -1.70 -43.66 30.58
CA VAL A 7 -1.73 -42.31 30.01
C VAL A 7 -1.94 -42.43 28.51
N THR A 8 -3.16 -42.19 28.04
CA THR A 8 -3.44 -42.02 26.62
C THR A 8 -2.81 -40.72 26.14
N LYS A 9 -1.81 -40.81 25.26
CA LYS A 9 -1.28 -39.68 24.47
C LYS A 9 -2.45 -38.93 23.85
N THR A 10 -2.68 -37.70 24.29
CA THR A 10 -3.53 -36.75 23.58
C THR A 10 -2.87 -36.44 22.25
N ALA A 11 -3.38 -37.03 21.16
CA ALA A 11 -3.07 -36.59 19.83
C ALA A 11 -3.42 -35.10 19.73
N SER A 12 -2.41 -34.26 19.52
CA SER A 12 -2.57 -32.83 19.29
C SER A 12 -3.43 -32.63 18.05
N LYS A 13 -4.72 -32.38 18.27
CA LYS A 13 -5.67 -31.99 17.23
C LYS A 13 -5.14 -30.76 16.50
N GLY A 14 -4.87 -30.94 15.21
CA GLY A 14 -5.02 -29.93 14.18
C GLY A 14 -4.14 -28.70 14.33
N GLY A 15 -3.01 -28.70 13.61
CA GLY A 15 -2.25 -27.50 13.34
C GLY A 15 -3.18 -26.39 12.84
N LYS A 16 -3.45 -25.42 13.72
CA LYS A 16 -4.11 -24.16 13.37
C LYS A 16 -3.19 -23.51 12.35
N LYS A 17 -3.49 -23.67 11.05
CA LYS A 17 -2.78 -23.01 9.95
C LYS A 17 -2.65 -21.54 10.36
N ARG A 18 -1.41 -21.09 10.60
CA ARG A 18 -1.09 -19.71 10.99
C ARG A 18 -1.92 -18.80 10.09
N LYS A 19 -2.79 -18.00 10.70
CA LYS A 19 -3.66 -17.05 9.99
C LYS A 19 -2.73 -16.20 9.13
N ARG A 20 -2.74 -16.44 7.81
CA ARG A 20 -1.82 -15.75 6.90
C ARG A 20 -2.16 -14.27 7.01
N SER A 21 -1.19 -13.45 7.42
CA SER A 21 -1.37 -12.00 7.48
C SER A 21 -1.92 -11.55 6.13
N ARG A 22 -2.98 -10.73 6.16
CA ARG A 22 -3.64 -10.27 4.95
C ARG A 22 -2.63 -9.44 4.17
N LYS A 23 -2.22 -9.92 2.99
CA LYS A 23 -1.38 -9.13 2.09
C LYS A 23 -2.27 -8.02 1.50
N GLU A 24 -2.02 -6.79 1.88
CA GLU A 24 -2.65 -5.64 1.23
C GLU A 24 -2.21 -5.60 -0.24
N SER A 25 -3.19 -5.48 -1.13
CA SER A 25 -2.98 -5.45 -2.57
C SER A 25 -4.18 -4.80 -3.25
N TYR A 26 -3.97 -4.30 -4.47
CA TYR A 26 -5.02 -3.68 -5.27
C TYR A 26 -5.92 -4.69 -6.00
N ALA A 27 -5.76 -5.99 -5.73
CA ALA A 27 -6.39 -7.06 -6.51
C ALA A 27 -7.92 -6.97 -6.56
N ILE A 28 -8.57 -6.56 -5.46
CA ILE A 28 -10.02 -6.40 -5.40
C ILE A 28 -10.47 -5.31 -6.39
N TYR A 29 -9.76 -4.19 -6.45
CA TYR A 29 -10.11 -3.06 -7.31
C TYR A 29 -9.83 -3.36 -8.78
N VAL A 30 -8.69 -3.99 -9.07
CA VAL A 30 -8.36 -4.47 -10.42
C VAL A 30 -9.44 -5.42 -10.93
N TYR A 31 -9.92 -6.34 -10.08
CA TYR A 31 -11.00 -7.27 -10.44
C TYR A 31 -12.34 -6.55 -10.67
N LYS A 32 -12.69 -5.58 -9.82
CA LYS A 32 -13.92 -4.77 -9.97
C LYS A 32 -13.92 -4.02 -11.30
N VAL A 33 -12.83 -3.34 -11.65
CA VAL A 33 -12.73 -2.61 -12.91
C VAL A 33 -12.73 -3.57 -14.10
N LEU A 34 -11.98 -4.69 -14.02
CA LEU A 34 -11.97 -5.69 -15.08
C LEU A 34 -13.37 -6.22 -15.40
N LYS A 35 -14.20 -6.50 -14.38
CA LYS A 35 -15.56 -6.99 -14.59
C LYS A 35 -16.54 -5.93 -15.08
N GLN A 36 -16.26 -4.65 -14.83
CA GLN A 36 -17.03 -3.56 -15.43
C GLN A 36 -16.79 -3.45 -16.94
N VAL A 37 -15.55 -3.70 -17.41
CA VAL A 37 -15.19 -3.58 -18.83
C VAL A 37 -15.33 -4.90 -19.61
N HIS A 38 -15.06 -6.03 -18.97
CA HIS A 38 -15.08 -7.37 -19.58
C HIS A 38 -15.64 -8.41 -18.58
N PRO A 39 -16.98 -8.58 -18.53
CA PRO A 39 -17.65 -9.49 -17.59
C PRO A 39 -17.18 -10.95 -17.68
N ASP A 40 -16.86 -11.42 -18.88
CA ASP A 40 -16.54 -12.84 -19.15
C ASP A 40 -15.03 -13.14 -19.15
N THR A 41 -14.19 -12.11 -19.06
CA THR A 41 -12.73 -12.28 -19.09
C THR A 41 -12.17 -12.52 -17.69
N GLY A 42 -11.24 -13.46 -17.58
CA GLY A 42 -10.45 -13.71 -16.36
C GLY A 42 -9.05 -13.10 -16.45
N ILE A 43 -8.41 -12.92 -15.30
CA ILE A 43 -7.01 -12.46 -15.21
C ILE A 43 -6.19 -13.48 -14.45
N SER A 44 -5.00 -13.81 -14.97
CA SER A 44 -4.08 -14.74 -14.32
C SER A 44 -3.45 -14.12 -13.07
N SER A 45 -2.95 -14.96 -12.15
CA SER A 45 -2.26 -14.48 -10.95
C SER A 45 -0.98 -13.69 -11.27
N LYS A 46 -0.27 -14.07 -12.33
CA LYS A 46 0.92 -13.35 -12.83
C LYS A 46 0.53 -11.96 -13.32
N ALA A 47 -0.52 -11.86 -14.14
CA ALA A 47 -1.02 -10.57 -14.62
C ALA A 47 -1.54 -9.70 -13.47
N MET A 48 -2.23 -10.29 -12.48
CA MET A 48 -2.65 -9.57 -11.27
C MET A 48 -1.47 -9.02 -10.47
N GLY A 49 -0.36 -9.77 -10.38
CA GLY A 49 0.88 -9.30 -9.76
C GLY A 49 1.47 -8.09 -10.49
N ILE A 50 1.52 -8.14 -11.82
CA ILE A 50 1.99 -7.02 -12.66
C ILE A 50 1.09 -5.78 -12.45
N MET A 51 -0.24 -5.96 -12.46
CA MET A 51 -1.18 -4.86 -12.20
C MET A 51 -0.98 -4.23 -10.82
N ASN A 52 -0.74 -5.04 -9.79
CA ASN A 52 -0.47 -4.54 -8.46
C ASN A 52 0.81 -3.69 -8.40
N SER A 53 1.88 -4.12 -9.08
CA SER A 53 3.12 -3.33 -9.16
C SER A 53 2.93 -2.05 -9.98
N PHE A 54 2.20 -2.12 -11.10
CA PHE A 54 1.89 -0.97 -11.94
C PHE A 54 1.17 0.14 -11.14
N VAL A 55 0.15 -0.22 -10.35
CA VAL A 55 -0.57 0.76 -9.52
C VAL A 55 0.34 1.40 -8.48
N ASN A 56 1.26 0.63 -7.87
CA ASN A 56 2.22 1.18 -6.90
C ASN A 56 3.20 2.16 -7.56
N ASP A 57 3.75 1.82 -8.73
CA ASP A 57 4.68 2.71 -9.46
C ASP A 57 4.01 4.06 -9.79
N ILE A 58 2.78 4.04 -10.28
CA ILE A 58 2.03 5.28 -10.54
C ILE A 58 1.74 6.05 -9.25
N PHE A 59 1.36 5.36 -8.18
CA PHE A 59 1.10 5.99 -6.88
C PHE A 59 2.34 6.68 -6.32
N GLU A 60 3.51 6.01 -6.36
CA GLU A 60 4.78 6.55 -5.89
C GLU A 60 5.22 7.78 -6.70
N ARG A 61 5.02 7.77 -8.03
CA ARG A 61 5.30 8.94 -8.88
C ARG A 61 4.44 10.14 -8.48
N ILE A 62 3.13 9.94 -8.34
CA ILE A 62 2.20 11.01 -7.93
C ILE A 62 2.54 11.54 -6.54
N ALA A 63 2.81 10.65 -5.58
CA ALA A 63 3.20 11.02 -4.22
C ALA A 63 4.53 11.81 -4.22
N GLY A 64 5.49 11.39 -5.03
CA GLY A 64 6.78 12.08 -5.19
C GLY A 64 6.62 13.49 -5.76
N GLU A 65 5.84 13.66 -6.81
CA GLU A 65 5.55 14.99 -7.38
C GLU A 65 4.79 15.89 -6.40
N SER A 66 3.78 15.33 -5.73
CA SER A 66 3.00 16.05 -4.71
C SER A 66 3.88 16.51 -3.55
N SER A 67 4.80 15.66 -3.10
CA SER A 67 5.79 16.01 -2.07
C SER A 67 6.68 17.15 -2.54
N ARG A 68 7.27 17.06 -3.74
CA ARG A 68 8.10 18.13 -4.31
C ARG A 68 7.35 19.46 -4.40
N LEU A 69 6.10 19.44 -4.86
CA LEU A 69 5.25 20.63 -4.94
C LEU A 69 5.00 21.26 -3.56
N ALA A 70 4.69 20.43 -2.56
CA ALA A 70 4.52 20.91 -1.18
C ALA A 70 5.81 21.53 -0.61
N HIS A 71 6.98 21.00 -0.96
CA HIS A 71 8.27 21.56 -0.58
C HIS A 71 8.58 22.88 -1.29
N TYR A 72 8.27 23.01 -2.59
CA TYR A 72 8.41 24.28 -3.32
C TYR A 72 7.54 25.38 -2.72
N ASN A 73 6.30 25.07 -2.34
CA ASN A 73 5.40 26.06 -1.74
C ASN A 73 5.87 26.53 -0.35
N LYS A 74 6.49 25.64 0.45
CA LYS A 74 7.12 26.04 1.72
C LYS A 74 8.35 26.94 1.53
N LEU A 75 9.17 26.66 0.52
CA LEU A 75 10.28 27.54 0.13
C LEU A 75 9.78 28.90 -0.35
N HIS A 76 8.72 28.95 -1.16
CA HIS A 76 8.11 30.20 -1.62
C HIS A 76 7.59 31.04 -0.44
N HIS A 77 6.88 30.40 0.51
CA HIS A 77 6.43 31.07 1.72
C HIS A 77 7.56 31.58 2.62
N HIS A 78 8.74 30.95 2.60
CA HIS A 78 9.89 31.44 3.35
C HIS A 78 10.58 32.59 2.61
N ILE A 79 10.71 32.49 1.28
CA ILE A 79 11.34 33.51 0.41
C ILE A 79 10.49 34.79 0.37
N GLU A 80 9.15 34.70 0.38
CA GLU A 80 8.26 35.87 0.44
C GLU A 80 8.18 36.51 1.84
N ARG A 81 8.54 35.76 2.89
CA ARG A 81 8.52 36.26 4.27
C ARG A 81 9.88 36.79 4.75
N ASP A 82 10.94 36.68 3.96
CA ASP A 82 12.21 37.36 4.23
C ASP A 82 12.04 38.88 4.03
N PRO A 83 12.03 39.69 5.11
CA PRO A 83 11.78 41.13 5.01
C PRO A 83 12.84 41.85 4.18
N ASP A 84 14.08 41.35 4.16
CA ASP A 84 15.22 41.96 3.50
C ASP A 84 15.16 41.87 1.96
N ARG A 85 14.51 40.83 1.40
CA ARG A 85 14.40 40.67 -0.06
C ARG A 85 13.23 41.45 -0.67
N ARG A 86 12.19 41.73 0.12
CA ARG A 86 11.01 42.49 -0.33
C ARG A 86 11.32 43.96 -0.60
N ALA A 87 12.30 44.53 0.13
CA ALA A 87 12.78 45.90 -0.10
C ALA A 87 13.57 46.03 -1.42
N SER A 88 14.26 44.98 -1.87
CA SER A 88 15.09 45.01 -3.09
C SER A 88 14.27 44.88 -4.39
N ALA A 89 13.10 44.21 -4.34
CA ALA A 89 12.24 44.05 -5.52
C ALA A 89 11.30 45.23 -5.78
N ALA A 90 10.97 46.02 -4.75
CA ALA A 90 10.16 47.25 -4.88
C ALA A 90 10.97 48.48 -5.33
N ALA A 91 12.30 48.34 -5.47
CA ALA A 91 13.23 49.39 -5.88
C ALA A 91 13.65 49.27 -7.37
N ARG A 92 12.92 48.49 -8.17
CA ARG A 92 13.04 48.40 -9.63
C ARG A 92 11.72 48.79 -10.26
#